data_AF-A0A8S2UTL7-F1
#
_entry.id   AF-A0A8S2UTL7-F1
#
_cell.length_a   1.000
_cell.length_b   1.000
_cell.length_c   1.000
_cell.angle_alpha   90.00
_cell.angle_beta   90.00
_cell.angle_gamma   90.00
#
_symmetry.space_group_name_H-M   'P 1'
#
loop_
_entity.id
_entity.type
_entity.pdbx_description
1 polymer ?
#
loop_
_entity_poly.entity_id
_entity_poly.type
_entity_poly.pdbx_seq_one_letter_code
_entity_poly.pdbx_strand_id
1 'polypeptide(L)'
;MKYYDNILNKCQSDFTFVYKFSTQKNSISSETKDFEFNCTGSASLGARKSVGKIKVVLSSLHRVITLSDNLIQILNSDNLQFIPNIKLKNIITFAVSNKFTQGASIDMCASTKRNKLQIYRIDRTNINLINEISVQDPIISIGMDEFGVLACSKTTYFAYKSNLNSDRRSTDSLQTIFTLQDPSIMACFTTITP
;
A
#
# COMPACT_ATOMS: atom_id res chain seq x y z
N MET A 1 -17.96 23.75 6.30
CA MET A 1 -16.94 24.48 5.53
C MET A 1 -15.73 24.93 6.35
N LYS A 2 -15.90 25.54 7.54
CA LYS A 2 -14.81 26.09 8.38
C LYS A 2 -13.66 25.14 8.75
N TYR A 3 -13.86 23.82 8.73
CA TYR A 3 -12.82 22.84 9.08
C TYR A 3 -11.78 22.64 7.97
N TYR A 4 -12.21 22.71 6.70
CA TYR A 4 -11.31 22.64 5.56
C TYR A 4 -10.39 23.86 5.52
N ASP A 5 -10.89 25.05 5.87
CA ASP A 5 -10.09 26.28 5.90
C ASP A 5 -8.98 26.21 6.96
N ASN A 6 -9.24 25.62 8.13
CA ASN A 6 -8.21 25.39 9.15
C ASN A 6 -7.17 24.34 8.75
N ILE A 7 -7.56 23.32 7.98
CA ILE A 7 -6.62 22.35 7.41
C ILE A 7 -5.79 23.01 6.30
N LEU A 8 -6.41 23.76 5.41
CA LEU A 8 -5.74 24.48 4.32
C LEU A 8 -4.76 25.54 4.85
N ASN A 9 -5.10 26.23 5.94
CA ASN A 9 -4.18 27.16 6.61
C ASN A 9 -2.99 26.44 7.28
N LYS A 10 -3.15 25.20 7.74
CA LYS A 10 -2.03 24.34 8.19
C LYS A 10 -1.25 23.70 7.03
N CYS A 11 -1.83 23.64 5.83
CA CYS A 11 -1.18 23.11 4.61
C CYS A 11 -0.17 24.07 3.96
N GLN A 12 0.14 25.23 4.57
CA GLN A 12 1.28 26.08 4.18
C GLN A 12 2.65 25.50 4.62
N SER A 13 2.68 24.24 5.07
CA SER A 13 3.90 23.56 5.46
C SER A 13 4.60 22.93 4.26
N ASP A 14 5.93 23.02 4.22
CA ASP A 14 6.79 22.33 3.24
C ASP A 14 6.71 20.79 3.31
N PHE A 15 5.96 20.24 4.27
CA PHE A 15 5.89 18.81 4.56
C PHE A 15 4.50 18.22 4.32
N THR A 16 4.51 16.96 3.94
CA THR A 16 3.31 16.15 3.69
C THR A 16 2.77 15.60 4.99
N PHE A 17 1.46 15.69 5.18
CA PHE A 17 0.77 15.18 6.37
C PHE A 17 -0.26 14.12 6.01
N VAL A 18 -0.45 13.17 6.93
CA VAL A 18 -1.58 12.23 6.94
C VAL A 18 -2.50 12.62 8.08
N TYR A 19 -3.80 12.73 7.80
CA TYR A 19 -4.82 13.06 8.78
C TYR A 19 -5.78 11.89 8.95
N LYS A 20 -6.20 11.66 10.19
CA LYS A 20 -7.22 10.67 10.54
C LYS A 20 -8.50 11.40 10.93
N PHE A 21 -9.61 11.02 10.32
CA PHE A 21 -10.93 11.55 10.62
C PHE A 21 -11.84 10.46 11.17
N SER A 22 -12.66 10.80 12.15
CA SER A 22 -13.82 9.99 12.56
C SER A 22 -15.09 10.67 12.11
N THR A 23 -16.09 9.86 11.78
CA THR A 23 -17.42 10.33 11.40
C THR A 23 -18.42 9.96 12.47
N GLN A 24 -19.20 10.91 12.94
CA GLN A 24 -20.34 10.67 13.82
C GLN A 24 -21.62 11.04 13.08
N LYS A 25 -22.61 10.15 13.13
CA LYS A 25 -23.93 10.39 12.54
C LYS A 25 -24.79 11.07 13.59
N ASN A 26 -25.18 12.32 13.36
CA ASN A 26 -26.13 12.99 14.23
C ASN A 26 -27.54 12.47 13.91
N SER A 27 -28.15 11.77 14.87
CA SER A 27 -29.53 11.28 14.77
C SER A 27 -30.50 12.32 15.34
N ILE A 28 -30.47 13.54 14.81
CA ILE A 28 -31.46 14.56 15.15
C ILE A 28 -32.54 14.50 14.06
N SER A 29 -33.78 14.34 14.52
CA SER A 29 -35.00 14.08 13.76
C SER A 29 -35.32 15.17 12.73
N SER A 30 -34.81 15.02 11.51
CA SER A 30 -35.29 15.71 10.30
C SER A 30 -34.57 15.09 9.10
N GLU A 31 -35.22 15.09 7.93
CA GLU A 31 -34.94 14.27 6.73
C GLU A 31 -33.55 14.44 6.08
N THR A 32 -32.62 15.20 6.67
CA THR A 32 -31.24 15.38 6.24
C THR A 32 -30.26 14.73 7.22
N LYS A 33 -29.57 13.67 6.79
CA LYS A 33 -28.51 13.03 7.58
C LYS A 33 -27.26 13.92 7.57
N ASP A 34 -27.07 14.70 8.63
CA ASP A 34 -25.83 15.44 8.82
C ASP A 34 -24.74 14.53 9.41
N PHE A 35 -23.63 14.40 8.68
CA PHE A 35 -22.42 13.73 9.15
C PHE A 35 -21.44 14.77 9.68
N GLU A 36 -21.01 14.60 10.92
CA GLU A 36 -19.96 15.41 11.50
C GLU A 36 -18.61 14.69 11.35
N PHE A 37 -17.61 15.41 10.83
CA PHE A 37 -16.25 14.91 10.63
C PHE A 37 -15.32 15.56 11.65
N ASN A 38 -14.65 14.73 12.46
CA ASN A 38 -13.71 15.17 13.48
C ASN A 38 -12.30 14.68 13.15
N CYS A 39 -11.33 15.58 13.02
CA CYS A 39 -9.92 15.17 12.91
C CYS A 39 -9.47 14.64 14.26
N THR A 40 -9.12 13.36 14.31
CA THR A 40 -8.73 12.64 15.52
C THR A 40 -7.21 12.45 15.63
N GLY A 41 -6.46 12.71 14.55
CA GLY A 41 -5.01 12.66 14.59
C GLY A 41 -4.37 13.16 13.31
N SER A 42 -3.08 13.51 13.39
CA SER A 42 -2.26 13.92 12.25
C SER A 42 -0.82 13.49 12.43
N ALA A 43 -0.15 13.11 11.34
CA ALA A 43 1.28 12.83 11.32
C ALA A 43 1.97 13.52 10.14
N SER A 44 3.09 14.21 10.41
CA SER A 44 3.98 14.70 9.35
C SER A 44 4.85 13.55 8.86
N LEU A 45 4.83 13.30 7.55
CA LEU A 45 5.68 12.29 6.91
C LEU A 45 7.14 12.76 6.77
N GLY A 46 7.38 14.08 6.88
CA GLY A 46 8.68 14.69 6.60
C GLY A 46 9.08 14.69 5.12
N ALA A 47 8.20 14.21 4.23
CA ALA A 47 8.37 14.25 2.79
C ALA A 47 7.82 15.57 2.23
N ARG A 48 8.55 16.19 1.30
CA ARG A 48 8.09 17.41 0.60
C ARG A 48 7.14 17.14 -0.55
N LYS A 49 7.15 15.90 -1.06
CA LYS A 49 6.29 15.47 -2.17
C LYS A 49 5.03 14.82 -1.62
N SER A 50 3.93 15.01 -2.34
CA SER A 50 2.65 14.38 -2.05
C SER A 50 2.76 12.86 -1.91
N VAL A 51 1.83 12.29 -1.14
CA VAL A 51 1.70 10.84 -1.00
C VAL A 51 1.27 10.26 -2.33
N GLY A 52 2.13 9.44 -2.94
CA GLY A 52 1.83 8.76 -4.20
C GLY A 52 0.92 7.55 -4.01
N LYS A 53 0.98 6.89 -2.85
CA LYS A 53 0.10 5.76 -2.52
C LYS A 53 -0.07 5.62 -1.01
N ILE A 54 -1.30 5.32 -0.59
CA ILE A 54 -1.64 5.01 0.81
C ILE A 54 -2.45 3.73 0.85
N LYS A 55 -2.14 2.87 1.84
CA LYS A 55 -2.93 1.67 2.14
C LYS A 55 -3.12 1.57 3.64
N VAL A 56 -4.38 1.38 4.04
CA VAL A 56 -4.73 1.13 5.44
C VAL A 56 -4.98 -0.35 5.60
N VAL A 57 -4.22 -0.96 6.47
CA VAL A 57 -4.34 -2.36 6.87
C VAL A 57 -5.05 -2.36 8.22
N LEU A 58 -6.38 -2.36 8.17
CA LEU A 58 -7.27 -2.36 9.34
C LEU A 58 -7.37 -3.71 10.04
N SER A 59 -6.67 -4.70 9.52
CA SER A 59 -6.59 -6.05 10.06
C SER A 59 -5.72 -6.05 11.34
N SER A 60 -5.41 -7.20 11.96
CA SER A 60 -4.79 -7.35 13.30
C SER A 60 -3.49 -6.56 13.55
N LEU A 61 -2.87 -6.03 12.50
CA LEU A 61 -1.72 -5.15 12.61
C LEU A 61 -2.06 -3.66 12.76
N HIS A 62 -3.25 -3.17 12.40
CA HIS A 62 -3.65 -1.77 12.57
C HIS A 62 -2.58 -0.80 12.02
N ARG A 63 -2.28 -0.90 10.71
CA ARG A 63 -1.20 -0.14 10.05
C ARG A 63 -1.70 0.78 8.96
N VAL A 64 -1.04 1.91 8.80
CA VAL A 64 -1.14 2.79 7.63
C VAL A 64 0.21 2.75 6.93
N ILE A 65 0.24 2.27 5.70
CA ILE A 65 1.44 2.20 4.87
C ILE A 65 1.35 3.32 3.84
N THR A 66 2.34 4.20 3.85
CA THR A 66 2.41 5.36 2.98
C THR A 66 3.63 5.27 2.08
N LEU A 67 3.48 5.70 0.84
CA LEU A 67 4.58 5.90 -0.09
C LEU A 67 4.64 7.38 -0.46
N SER A 68 5.71 8.04 -0.04
CA SER A 68 6.00 9.44 -0.38
C SER A 68 7.49 9.60 -0.68
N ASP A 69 7.84 10.37 -1.70
CA ASP A 69 9.23 10.55 -2.18
C ASP A 69 10.07 9.26 -2.29
N ASN A 70 9.46 8.17 -2.76
CA ASN A 70 10.08 6.84 -2.87
C ASN A 70 10.50 6.20 -1.54
N LEU A 71 9.89 6.64 -0.45
CA LEU A 71 10.05 6.11 0.88
C LEU A 71 8.72 5.49 1.33
N ILE A 72 8.75 4.20 1.69
CA ILE A 72 7.67 3.61 2.46
C ILE A 72 7.89 3.91 3.94
N GLN A 73 6.86 4.46 4.57
CA GLN A 73 6.75 4.61 6.02
C GLN A 73 5.49 3.91 6.51
N ILE A 74 5.62 3.23 7.64
CA ILE A 74 4.50 2.55 8.30
C ILE A 74 4.16 3.28 9.59
N LEU A 75 2.88 3.59 9.76
CA LEU A 75 2.31 4.21 10.94
C LEU A 75 1.30 3.25 11.59
N ASN A 76 1.08 3.39 12.89
CA ASN A 76 -0.04 2.76 13.57
C ASN A 76 -1.35 3.49 13.20
N SER A 77 -2.42 2.77 12.83
CA SER A 77 -3.68 3.38 12.41
C SER A 77 -4.47 4.06 13.52
N ASP A 78 -4.19 3.71 14.77
CA ASP A 78 -4.93 4.20 15.92
C ASP A 78 -4.48 5.61 16.30
N ASN A 79 -3.16 5.82 16.34
CA ASN A 79 -2.54 7.07 16.80
C ASN A 79 -1.65 7.77 15.76
N LEU A 80 -1.50 7.21 14.54
CA LEU A 80 -0.60 7.71 13.48
C LEU A 80 0.86 7.88 13.90
N GLN A 81 1.34 7.15 14.92
CA GLN A 81 2.76 7.15 15.27
C GLN A 81 3.54 6.23 14.32
N PHE A 82 4.77 6.64 13.95
CA PHE A 82 5.66 5.81 13.15
C PHE A 82 6.05 4.54 13.89
N ILE A 83 6.04 3.42 13.18
CA ILE A 83 6.68 2.20 13.69
C ILE A 83 8.19 2.36 13.51
N PRO A 84 9.00 2.32 14.58
CA PRO A 84 10.43 2.51 14.49
C PRO A 84 11.08 1.43 13.62
N ASN A 85 12.18 1.76 12.96
CA ASN A 85 12.99 0.85 12.12
C ASN A 85 12.29 0.23 10.89
N ILE A 86 11.04 0.63 10.59
CA ILE A 86 10.33 0.17 9.40
C ILE A 86 10.28 1.29 8.36
N LYS A 87 11.35 1.40 7.57
CA LYS A 87 11.44 2.33 6.43
C LYS A 87 12.08 1.64 5.23
N LEU A 88 11.41 1.65 4.08
CA LEU A 88 11.98 1.15 2.83
C LEU A 88 12.23 2.30 1.86
N LYS A 89 13.45 2.39 1.33
CA LYS A 89 13.87 3.44 0.39
C LYS A 89 13.83 2.94 -1.05
N ASN A 90 13.80 3.89 -1.98
CA ASN A 90 13.85 3.65 -3.42
C ASN A 90 12.65 2.87 -3.95
N ILE A 91 11.48 2.99 -3.31
CA ILE A 91 10.25 2.30 -3.72
C ILE A 91 9.49 3.14 -4.75
N ILE A 92 9.05 2.53 -5.85
CA ILE A 92 8.25 3.18 -6.90
C ILE A 92 6.75 2.98 -6.64
N THR A 93 6.36 1.76 -6.29
CA THR A 93 4.97 1.37 -6.05
C THR A 93 4.94 0.12 -5.18
N PHE A 94 3.82 -0.12 -4.50
CA PHE A 94 3.65 -1.29 -3.64
C PHE A 94 2.20 -1.79 -3.63
N ALA A 95 2.00 -3.05 -3.27
CA ALA A 95 0.72 -3.66 -2.98
C ALA A 95 0.83 -4.47 -1.68
N VAL A 96 -0.29 -4.63 -0.98
CA VAL A 96 -0.35 -5.34 0.30
C VAL A 96 -1.44 -6.39 0.17
N SER A 97 -1.17 -7.60 0.65
CA SER A 97 -2.19 -8.65 0.72
C SER A 97 -3.24 -8.29 1.77
N ASN A 98 -4.51 -8.55 1.44
CA ASN A 98 -5.63 -8.34 2.36
C ASN A 98 -5.79 -9.49 3.37
N LYS A 99 -5.13 -10.64 3.15
CA LYS A 99 -5.17 -11.78 4.07
C LYS A 99 -3.91 -11.86 4.92
N PHE A 100 -4.09 -12.36 6.14
CA PHE A 100 -2.99 -12.67 7.03
C PHE A 100 -2.23 -13.88 6.54
N THR A 101 -0.91 -13.79 6.63
CA THR A 101 -0.06 -14.97 6.75
C THR A 101 0.11 -15.35 8.22
N GLN A 102 0.48 -16.61 8.46
CA GLN A 102 0.57 -17.23 9.79
C GLN A 102 1.10 -16.25 10.87
N GLY A 103 0.44 -16.18 12.03
CA GLY A 103 0.93 -15.43 13.19
C GLY A 103 0.74 -13.90 13.15
N ALA A 104 -0.34 -13.40 12.54
CA ALA A 104 -0.67 -11.97 12.46
C ALA A 104 0.38 -11.14 11.69
N SER A 105 0.87 -11.68 10.57
CA SER A 105 1.69 -10.96 9.61
C SER A 105 0.91 -10.68 8.33
N ILE A 106 1.37 -9.70 7.56
CA ILE A 106 0.86 -9.40 6.22
C ILE A 106 2.02 -9.43 5.25
N ASP A 107 1.76 -9.83 4.01
CA ASP A 107 2.75 -9.74 2.96
C ASP A 107 2.52 -8.48 2.12
N MET A 108 3.61 -7.86 1.71
CA MET A 108 3.64 -6.67 0.88
C MET A 108 4.61 -6.88 -0.26
N CYS A 109 4.19 -6.58 -1.47
CA CYS A 109 5.07 -6.52 -2.61
C CYS A 109 5.40 -5.08 -2.98
N ALA A 110 6.66 -4.77 -3.25
CA ALA A 110 7.09 -3.44 -3.63
C ALA A 110 8.07 -3.49 -4.80
N SER A 111 7.93 -2.55 -5.74
CA SER A 111 8.91 -2.35 -6.80
C SER A 111 9.88 -1.24 -6.44
N THR A 112 11.15 -1.43 -6.77
CA THR A 112 12.22 -0.48 -6.50
C THR A 112 12.70 0.25 -7.76
N LYS A 113 13.39 1.38 -7.57
CA LYS A 113 14.12 2.11 -8.62
C LYS A 113 15.24 1.31 -9.30
N ARG A 114 15.60 0.14 -8.76
CA ARG A 114 16.64 -0.73 -9.30
C ARG A 114 16.06 -1.87 -10.12
N ASN A 115 14.84 -1.71 -10.63
CA ASN A 115 14.10 -2.73 -11.38
C ASN A 115 14.08 -4.06 -10.63
N LYS A 116 13.69 -3.99 -9.34
CA LYS A 116 13.46 -5.17 -8.52
C LYS A 116 12.04 -5.19 -7.99
N LEU A 117 11.45 -6.37 -7.96
CA LEU A 117 10.21 -6.67 -7.27
C LEU A 117 10.55 -7.43 -5.98
N GLN A 118 10.24 -6.83 -4.84
CA GLN A 118 10.60 -7.33 -3.52
C GLN A 118 9.33 -7.71 -2.78
N ILE A 119 9.35 -8.88 -2.14
CA ILE A 119 8.25 -9.39 -1.34
C ILE A 119 8.70 -9.37 0.10
N TYR A 120 7.92 -8.68 0.92
CA TYR A 120 8.18 -8.45 2.32
C TYR A 120 7.09 -9.09 3.16
N ARG A 121 7.49 -9.63 4.32
CA ARG A 121 6.57 -9.96 5.40
C ARG A 121 6.67 -8.88 6.47
N ILE A 122 5.55 -8.29 6.80
CA ILE A 122 5.42 -7.25 7.81
C ILE A 122 4.72 -7.87 9.02
N ASP A 123 5.39 -7.83 10.16
CA ASP A 123 4.80 -8.20 11.44
C ASP A 123 4.58 -6.94 12.30
N ARG A 124 4.39 -7.12 13.62
CA ARG A 124 4.16 -6.00 14.53
C ARG A 124 5.33 -5.03 14.60
N THR A 125 6.57 -5.52 14.49
CA THR A 125 7.78 -4.75 14.80
C THR A 125 8.79 -4.71 13.66
N ASN A 126 8.69 -5.63 12.70
CA ASN A 126 9.70 -5.85 11.68
C ASN A 126 9.10 -5.89 10.28
N ILE A 127 9.99 -5.65 9.33
CA ILE A 127 9.76 -5.91 7.91
C ILE A 127 10.89 -6.80 7.41
N ASN A 128 10.54 -8.00 6.95
CA ASN A 128 11.49 -9.01 6.52
C ASN A 128 11.39 -9.20 5.01
N LEU A 129 12.49 -9.10 4.29
CA LEU A 129 12.54 -9.45 2.87
C LEU A 129 12.45 -10.97 2.74
N ILE A 130 11.40 -11.46 2.09
CA ILE A 130 11.16 -12.89 1.85
C ILE A 130 11.74 -13.30 0.50
N ASN A 131 11.50 -12.49 -0.52
CA ASN A 131 11.98 -12.78 -1.86
C ASN A 131 12.30 -11.50 -2.62
N GLU A 132 13.24 -11.60 -3.56
CA GLU A 132 13.64 -10.51 -4.42
C GLU A 132 13.81 -11.01 -5.85
N ILE A 133 13.24 -10.25 -6.77
CA ILE A 133 13.09 -10.63 -8.15
C ILE A 133 13.63 -9.49 -9.00
N SER A 134 14.56 -9.77 -9.90
CA SER A 134 15.01 -8.78 -10.87
C SER A 134 14.04 -8.75 -12.05
N VAL A 135 13.61 -7.55 -12.43
CA VAL A 135 12.78 -7.29 -13.60
C VAL A 135 13.57 -6.44 -14.58
N GLN A 136 13.23 -6.53 -15.87
CA GLN A 136 13.96 -5.79 -16.90
C GLN A 136 13.61 -4.30 -16.87
N ASP A 137 12.34 -3.99 -16.62
CA ASP A 137 11.79 -2.64 -16.65
C ASP A 137 11.17 -2.21 -15.31
N PRO A 138 11.10 -0.90 -15.02
CA PRO A 138 10.39 -0.39 -13.86
C PRO A 138 8.92 -0.82 -13.85
N ILE A 139 8.47 -1.35 -12.72
CA ILE A 139 7.06 -1.71 -12.54
C ILE A 139 6.24 -0.46 -12.25
N ILE A 140 5.16 -0.29 -13.01
CA ILE A 140 4.25 0.85 -12.91
C ILE A 140 3.06 0.54 -11.98
N SER A 141 2.62 -0.72 -11.92
CA SER A 141 1.52 -1.14 -11.04
C SER A 141 1.74 -2.55 -10.50
N ILE A 142 1.23 -2.78 -9.30
CA ILE A 142 1.28 -4.07 -8.59
C ILE A 142 -0.11 -4.33 -8.00
N GLY A 143 -0.62 -5.53 -8.22
CA GLY A 143 -1.71 -6.16 -7.48
C GLY A 143 -1.17 -7.35 -6.69
N MET A 144 -1.73 -7.60 -5.52
CA MET A 144 -1.33 -8.72 -4.67
C MET A 144 -2.54 -9.28 -3.95
N ASP A 145 -2.64 -10.60 -3.91
CA ASP A 145 -3.66 -11.33 -3.17
C ASP A 145 -3.02 -12.52 -2.42
N GLU A 146 -3.85 -13.46 -1.98
CA GLU A 146 -3.42 -14.68 -1.29
C GLU A 146 -2.75 -15.73 -2.19
N PHE A 147 -2.91 -15.61 -3.51
CA PHE A 147 -2.36 -16.56 -4.48
C PHE A 147 -1.03 -16.07 -5.05
N GLY A 148 -0.85 -14.77 -5.15
CA GLY A 148 0.38 -14.23 -5.70
C GLY A 148 0.41 -12.73 -5.89
N VAL A 149 1.36 -12.33 -6.72
CA VAL A 149 1.59 -10.95 -7.14
C VAL A 149 1.43 -10.88 -8.65
N LEU A 150 0.67 -9.88 -9.10
CA LEU A 150 0.64 -9.45 -10.48
C LEU A 150 1.30 -8.08 -10.57
N ALA A 151 2.23 -7.92 -11.50
CA ALA A 151 2.93 -6.66 -11.71
C ALA A 151 2.97 -6.34 -13.21
N CYS A 152 2.87 -5.07 -13.56
CA CYS A 152 3.06 -4.62 -14.94
C CYS A 152 4.14 -3.55 -15.01
N SER A 153 4.93 -3.63 -16.07
CA SER A 153 5.84 -2.57 -16.50
C SER A 153 5.25 -1.88 -17.75
N LYS A 154 6.04 -1.04 -18.41
CA LYS A 154 5.66 -0.45 -19.70
C LYS A 154 5.58 -1.49 -20.83
N THR A 155 6.28 -2.61 -20.71
CA THR A 155 6.52 -3.57 -21.81
C THR A 155 6.13 -5.01 -21.48
N THR A 156 5.89 -5.31 -20.21
CA THR A 156 5.80 -6.70 -19.71
C THR A 156 4.83 -6.82 -18.55
N TYR A 157 4.18 -7.98 -18.48
CA TYR A 157 3.38 -8.41 -17.34
C TYR A 157 4.05 -9.58 -16.64
N PHE A 158 4.11 -9.51 -15.32
CA PHE A 158 4.71 -10.50 -14.46
C PHE A 158 3.64 -11.09 -13.55
N ALA A 159 3.63 -12.41 -13.43
CA ALA A 159 2.93 -13.06 -12.34
C ALA A 159 3.94 -13.86 -11.52
N TYR A 160 3.88 -13.64 -10.22
CA TYR A 160 4.61 -14.42 -9.25
C TYR A 160 3.59 -15.17 -8.41
N LYS A 161 3.54 -16.48 -8.57
CA LYS A 161 2.78 -17.34 -7.67
C LYS A 161 3.58 -17.49 -6.39
N SER A 162 3.06 -16.92 -5.31
CA SER A 162 3.73 -16.95 -4.02
C SER A 162 3.15 -18.06 -3.17
N ASN A 163 3.96 -18.97 -2.65
CA ASN A 163 3.53 -20.00 -1.70
C ASN A 163 3.32 -19.43 -0.29
N LEU A 164 2.65 -18.29 -0.16
CA LEU A 164 2.52 -17.57 1.11
C LEU A 164 1.78 -18.38 2.19
N ASN A 165 1.06 -19.45 1.80
CA ASN A 165 0.19 -20.23 2.68
C ASN A 165 0.54 -21.71 2.87
N SER A 166 1.67 -22.25 2.40
CA SER A 166 1.89 -23.71 2.48
C SER A 166 3.24 -24.17 3.00
N ASP A 167 3.13 -24.99 4.04
CA ASP A 167 4.03 -26.02 4.58
C ASP A 167 4.45 -27.09 3.55
N ARG A 168 4.57 -26.76 2.26
CA ARG A 168 4.84 -27.71 1.18
C ARG A 168 5.85 -27.17 0.17
N ARG A 169 6.94 -27.92 0.06
CA ARG A 169 7.99 -27.87 -0.96
C ARG A 169 7.36 -27.71 -2.35
N SER A 170 7.31 -26.50 -2.88
CA SER A 170 7.16 -26.29 -4.32
C SER A 170 7.99 -25.07 -4.73
N THR A 171 8.63 -25.19 -5.88
CA THR A 171 9.67 -24.29 -6.37
C THR A 171 9.10 -22.91 -6.67
N ASP A 172 9.64 -21.89 -6.00
CA ASP A 172 9.46 -20.49 -6.38
C ASP A 172 9.88 -20.31 -7.83
N SER A 173 8.92 -20.03 -8.71
CA SER A 173 9.21 -19.71 -10.10
C SER A 173 8.34 -18.55 -10.53
N LEU A 174 9.00 -17.51 -11.00
CA LEU A 174 8.35 -16.48 -11.79
C LEU A 174 8.00 -17.07 -13.13
N GLN A 175 6.76 -16.83 -13.54
CA GLN A 175 6.40 -16.98 -14.93
C GLN A 175 6.15 -15.57 -15.45
N THR A 176 7.04 -15.09 -16.32
CA THR A 176 6.69 -13.98 -17.22
C THR A 176 5.56 -14.52 -18.08
N ILE A 177 4.33 -14.11 -17.77
CA ILE A 177 3.18 -14.69 -18.46
C ILE A 177 3.05 -14.09 -19.86
N PHE A 178 3.29 -12.78 -20.01
CA PHE A 178 3.15 -12.10 -21.31
C PHE A 178 4.11 -10.92 -21.48
N THR A 179 4.72 -10.83 -22.66
CA THR A 179 5.39 -9.62 -23.16
C THR A 179 4.41 -8.87 -24.08
N LEU A 180 4.41 -7.52 -24.05
CA LEU A 180 3.54 -6.68 -24.90
C LEU A 180 3.97 -6.72 -26.37
N GLN A 181 3.86 -7.89 -27.00
CA GLN A 181 3.72 -8.00 -28.45
C GLN A 181 2.26 -8.23 -28.87
N ASP A 182 1.34 -8.50 -27.93
CA ASP A 182 -0.07 -8.76 -28.24
C ASP A 182 -1.01 -7.71 -27.61
N PRO A 183 -1.60 -6.80 -28.41
CA PRO A 183 -2.45 -5.70 -27.92
C PRO A 183 -3.81 -6.14 -27.36
N SER A 184 -4.16 -7.42 -27.48
CA SER A 184 -5.50 -7.96 -27.17
C SER A 184 -5.82 -8.09 -25.67
N ILE A 185 -4.81 -8.00 -24.79
CA ILE A 185 -4.95 -8.34 -23.35
C ILE A 185 -5.18 -7.10 -22.45
N MET A 186 -5.10 -5.88 -23.00
CA MET A 186 -5.31 -4.61 -22.28
C MET A 186 -6.67 -4.51 -21.55
N ALA A 187 -7.68 -5.30 -21.94
CA ALA A 187 -9.04 -5.18 -21.44
C ALA A 187 -9.35 -5.95 -20.14
N CYS A 188 -8.53 -6.93 -19.72
CA CYS A 188 -8.96 -7.88 -18.69
C CYS A 188 -8.71 -7.48 -17.23
N PHE A 189 -7.92 -6.43 -16.94
CA PHE A 189 -7.53 -6.09 -15.56
C PHE A 189 -8.12 -4.77 -15.03
N THR A 190 -8.95 -4.07 -15.82
CA THR A 190 -9.63 -2.84 -15.36
C THR A 190 -10.91 -3.12 -14.55
N THR A 191 -11.34 -4.38 -14.42
CA THR A 191 -12.66 -4.77 -13.89
C THR A 191 -12.62 -5.67 -12.65
N ILE A 192 -11.57 -5.61 -11.82
CA ILE A 192 -11.60 -6.24 -10.49
C ILE A 192 -11.54 -5.15 -9.41
N THR A 193 -12.68 -4.48 -9.25
CA THR A 193 -13.07 -3.82 -7.99
C THR A 193 -14.55 -4.14 -7.76
N PRO A 194 -14.90 -4.89 -6.70
CA PRO A 194 -16.15 -4.62 -6.00
C PRO A 194 -16.04 -3.33 -5.16
#